data_AF-A0AAD3MY89-F1
#
_entry.id   AF-A0AAD3MY89-F1
#
_cell.length_a   1.000
_cell.length_b   1.000
_cell.length_c   1.000
_cell.angle_alpha   90.00
_cell.angle_beta   90.00
_cell.angle_gamma   90.00
#
_symmetry.space_group_name_H-M   'P 1'
#
loop_
_entity.id
_entity.type
_entity.pdbx_description
1 polymer ?
#
loop_
_entity_poly.entity_id
_entity_poly.type
_entity_poly.pdbx_seq_one_letter_code
_entity_poly.pdbx_strand_id
1 'polypeptide(L)' 'MGYIIRSWGSTNAETSTDLLHCLQEMPEQTNPANTCYAAGIVQLHQDNELELVIPDRPEALISMDAEWTFFGVIQLN' A
#
# COMPACT_ATOMS: atom_id res chain seq x y z
N MET A 1 -6.25 -11.00 0.72
CA MET A 1 -5.71 -9.95 -0.18
C MET A 1 -5.34 -8.75 0.64
N GLY A 2 -4.32 -8.01 0.25
CA GLY A 2 -3.82 -6.90 1.04
C GLY A 2 -2.73 -6.13 0.33
N TYR A 3 -2.30 -5.03 0.93
CA TYR A 3 -1.18 -4.23 0.44
C TYR A 3 -0.34 -3.70 1.59
N ILE A 4 0.86 -3.27 1.25
CA ILE A 4 1.84 -2.65 2.13
C ILE A 4 2.15 -1.28 1.55
N ILE A 5 2.13 -0.25 2.40
CA ILE A 5 2.77 1.04 2.07
C ILE A 5 4.19 0.97 2.63
N ARG A 6 5.17 1.19 1.77
CA ARG A 6 6.60 1.06 2.09
C ARG A 6 7.34 2.33 1.71
N SER A 7 8.36 2.65 2.49
CA SER A 7 9.30 3.75 2.24
C SER A 7 10.66 3.21 1.81
N TRP A 8 11.28 3.87 0.84
CA TRP A 8 12.66 3.65 0.43
C TRP A 8 13.54 4.83 0.88
N GLY A 9 14.64 4.50 1.57
CA GLY A 9 15.61 5.50 2.02
C GLY A 9 16.48 6.04 0.88
N SER A 10 16.64 7.37 0.81
CA SER A 10 17.46 8.07 -0.20
C SER A 10 18.96 7.75 -0.11
N THR A 11 19.49 7.61 1.11
CA THR A 11 20.94 7.45 1.32
C THR A 11 21.46 6.02 1.14
N ASN A 12 20.56 5.04 1.11
CA ASN A 12 20.83 3.64 0.78
C ASN A 12 19.56 3.05 0.14
N ALA A 13 19.45 3.14 -1.18
CA ALA A 13 18.33 2.62 -1.96
C ALA A 13 18.10 1.09 -1.81
N GLU A 14 18.87 0.41 -0.97
CA GLU A 14 18.75 -1.02 -0.64
C GLU A 14 17.93 -1.28 0.64
N THR A 15 17.61 -0.26 1.45
CA THR A 15 16.83 -0.45 2.68
C THR A 15 15.42 0.10 2.54
N SER A 16 14.44 -0.80 2.50
CA SER A 16 13.03 -0.47 2.55
C SER A 16 12.43 -0.69 3.93
N THR A 17 11.50 0.17 4.35
CA THR A 17 10.74 0.01 5.60
C THR A 17 9.25 -0.07 5.31
N ASP A 18 8.60 -1.14 5.77
CA ASP A 18 7.14 -1.26 5.71
C ASP A 18 6.51 -0.34 6.77
N LEU A 19 5.59 0.52 6.34
CA LEU A 19 4.99 1.57 7.16
C LEU A 19 3.59 1.19 7.65
N LEU A 20 2.74 0.75 6.72
CA LEU A 20 1.35 0.43 6.96
C LEU A 20 0.97 -0.82 6.19
N HIS A 21 0.11 -1.64 6.79
CA HIS A 21 -0.39 -2.87 6.19
C HIS A 21 -1.91 -2.85 6.17
N CYS A 22 -2.48 -3.36 5.09
CA CYS A 22 -3.90 -3.66 5.02
C CYS A 22 -4.07 -5.12 4.60
N LEU A 23 -4.91 -5.87 5.32
CA LEU A 23 -5.20 -7.28 5.03
C LEU A 23 -6.69 -7.55 5.16
N GLN A 24 -7.25 -8.24 4.16
CA GLN A 24 -8.63 -8.71 4.13
C GLN A 24 -8.65 -10.19 3.75
N GLU A 25 -9.48 -10.95 4.47
CA GLU A 25 -9.87 -12.28 4.05
C GLU A 25 -10.81 -12.16 2.83
N MET A 26 -10.63 -13.02 1.83
CA MET A 26 -11.44 -13.02 0.61
C MET A 26 -12.31 -14.27 0.60
N PRO A 27 -13.64 -14.14 0.47
CA PRO A 27 -14.51 -15.30 0.41
C PRO A 27 -14.25 -16.13 -0.85
N GLU A 28 -14.16 -17.44 -0.71
CA GLU A 28 -13.86 -18.36 -1.83
C GLU A 28 -15.10 -18.69 -2.68
N GLN A 29 -16.31 -18.63 -2.09
CA GLN A 29 -17.56 -19.07 -2.74
C GLN A 29 -18.38 -17.93 -3.37
N THR A 30 -17.92 -16.68 -3.28
CA THR A 30 -18.57 -15.52 -3.89
C THR A 30 -17.59 -14.79 -4.80
N ASN A 31 -18.09 -13.95 -5.72
CA ASN A 31 -17.26 -13.00 -6.45
C ASN A 31 -16.68 -11.98 -5.44
N PRO A 32 -15.40 -12.10 -5.04
CA PRO A 32 -14.91 -11.35 -3.90
C PRO A 32 -14.61 -9.91 -4.33
N ALA A 33 -15.21 -8.93 -3.63
CA ALA A 33 -15.17 -7.52 -4.01
C ALA A 33 -14.87 -6.60 -2.80
N ASN A 34 -13.92 -7.02 -1.96
CA ASN A 34 -13.56 -6.26 -0.76
C ASN A 34 -12.60 -5.11 -1.10
N THR A 35 -12.90 -3.92 -0.59
CA THR A 35 -11.93 -2.83 -0.50
C THR A 35 -11.11 -2.96 0.79
N CYS A 36 -9.84 -2.59 0.75
CA CYS A 36 -8.96 -2.52 1.92
C CYS A 36 -8.46 -1.08 2.06
N TYR A 37 -8.56 -0.48 3.24
CA TYR A 37 -8.08 0.88 3.50
C TYR A 37 -7.24 0.93 4.78
N ALA A 38 -6.08 1.56 4.68
CA ALA A 38 -5.19 1.85 5.79
C ALA A 38 -4.56 3.24 5.61
N ALA A 39 -4.50 4.01 6.69
CA ALA A 39 -3.89 5.34 6.73
C ALA A 39 -3.24 5.59 8.10
N GLY A 40 -2.24 6.47 8.13
CA GLY A 40 -1.51 6.79 9.35
C GLY A 40 -0.60 8.00 9.15
N ILE A 41 -0.04 8.51 10.25
CA ILE A 41 0.96 9.57 10.26
C ILE A 41 2.31 8.91 10.46
N VAL A 42 3.25 9.20 9.56
CA VAL A 42 4.63 8.68 9.61
C VAL A 42 5.59 9.84 9.41
N GLN A 43 6.78 9.73 10.02
CA GLN A 43 7.87 10.65 9.74
C GLN A 43 8.61 10.16 8.49
N LEU A 44 8.73 11.04 7.50
CA LEU A 44 9.50 10.77 6.28
C LEU A 44 10.68 11.74 6.20
N HIS A 45 11.83 11.23 5.78
CA HIS A 45 12.97 12.07 5.47
C HIS A 45 12.84 12.62 4.05
N GLN A 46 13.56 13.71 3.79
CA GLN A 46 13.67 14.26 2.44
C GLN A 46 14.14 13.18 1.47
N ASP A 47 13.56 13.19 0.26
CA ASP A 47 13.85 12.26 -0.83
C ASP A 47 13.49 10.79 -0.53
N ASN A 48 12.73 10.49 0.53
CA ASN A 48 12.13 9.18 0.68
C ASN A 48 11.06 8.97 -0.38
N GLU A 49 11.11 7.82 -1.04
CA GLU A 49 10.07 7.38 -1.97
C GLU A 49 9.07 6.48 -1.27
N LEU A 50 7.80 6.59 -1.64
CA LEU A 50 6.75 5.72 -1.13
C LEU A 50 6.20 4.85 -2.24
N GLU A 51 6.02 3.57 -1.93
CA GLU A 51 5.37 2.61 -2.81
C GLU A 51 4.20 1.91 -2.10
N LEU A 52 3.18 1.56 -2.89
CA LEU A 52 2.11 0.65 -2.48
C LEU A 52 2.34 -0.69 -3.19
N VAL A 53 2.52 -1.75 -2.42
CA VAL A 53 2.88 -3.08 -2.92
C VAL A 53 1.84 -4.11 -2.50
N ILE A 54 1.43 -4.97 -3.42
CA ILE A 54 0.67 -6.19 -3.12
C ILE A 54 1.68 -7.34 -3.05
N PRO A 55 2.06 -7.81 -1.85
CA PRO A 55 3.13 -8.80 -1.69
C PRO A 55 2.70 -10.19 -2.17
N ASP A 56 3.65 -10.96 -2.69
CA ASP A 56 3.52 -12.39 -3.05
C ASP A 56 2.33 -12.73 -3.96
N ARG A 57 1.92 -11.76 -4.79
CA ARG A 57 0.78 -11.87 -5.72
C ARG A 57 1.11 -11.20 -7.07
N PRO A 58 1.91 -11.86 -7.94
CA PRO A 58 2.30 -11.29 -9.23
C PRO A 58 1.11 -11.04 -10.18
N GLU A 59 0.04 -11.84 -10.05
CA GLU A 59 -1.19 -11.73 -10.85
C GLU A 59 -2.38 -11.29 -9.98
N ALA A 60 -2.16 -10.30 -9.11
CA ALA A 60 -3.22 -9.77 -8.25
C ALA A 60 -4.39 -9.21 -9.10
N LEU A 61 -5.58 -9.79 -8.91
CA LEU A 61 -6.81 -9.28 -9.52
C LEU A 61 -7.36 -8.15 -8.64
N ILE A 62 -7.23 -6.92 -9.11
CA ILE A 62 -7.73 -5.71 -8.46
C ILE A 62 -8.51 -4.86 -9.46
N SER A 63 -9.44 -4.05 -8.95
CA SER A 63 -10.01 -2.97 -9.75
C SER A 63 -8.97 -1.87 -9.94
N MET A 64 -8.86 -1.33 -11.14
CA MET A 64 -8.02 -0.16 -11.47
C MET A 64 -8.81 1.14 -11.53
N ASP A 65 -10.09 1.10 -11.16
CA ASP A 65 -10.95 2.27 -11.08
C ASP A 65 -10.53 3.15 -9.89
N ALA A 66 -10.33 4.44 -10.17
CA ALA A 66 -9.81 5.43 -9.23
C ALA A 66 -10.74 5.71 -8.04
N GLU A 67 -12.04 5.39 -8.16
CA GLU A 67 -12.97 5.48 -7.03
C GLU A 67 -12.67 4.44 -5.95
N TRP A 68 -12.03 3.32 -6.32
CA TRP A 68 -11.79 2.18 -5.43
C TRP A 68 -10.31 1.97 -5.10
N THR A 69 -9.40 2.32 -6.02
CA THR A 69 -7.96 2.10 -5.90
C THR A 69 -7.22 3.43 -6.04
N PHE A 70 -6.78 3.97 -4.90
CA PHE A 70 -6.05 5.23 -4.83
C PHE A 70 -4.95 5.17 -3.76
N PHE A 71 -3.94 6.03 -3.91
CA PHE A 71 -2.85 6.21 -2.96
C PHE A 71 -2.48 7.69 -2.90
N GLY A 72 -2.29 8.23 -1.71
CA GLY A 72 -2.02 9.65 -1.53
C GLY A 72 -1.39 9.97 -0.19
N VAL A 73 -0.79 11.15 -0.12
CA VAL A 73 -0.13 11.69 1.07
C VAL A 73 -0.51 13.15 1.28
N ILE A 74 -0.49 13.58 2.53
CA ILE A 74 -0.71 14.99 2.92
C ILE A 74 0.38 15.35 3.93
N GLN A 75 1.08 16.46 3.69
CA GLN A 75 2.04 17.01 4.62
C GLN A 75 1.31 17.76 5.74
N LEU A 76 1.66 17.46 6.99
CA LEU A 76 1.15 18.18 8.15
C LEU A 76 1.94 19.47 8.37
N ASN A 77 1.23 20.54 8.75
CA ASN A 77 1.81 21.85 9.09
C ASN A 77 2.33 21.91 10.53
#